data_AF-A0A9X3J5Y4-F1
#
_entry.id   AF-A0A9X3J5Y4-F1
#
_cell.length_a   1.000
_cell.length_b   1.000
_cell.length_c   1.000
_cell.angle_alpha   90.00
_cell.angle_beta   90.00
_cell.angle_gamma   90.00
#
_symmetry.space_group_name_H-M   'P 1'
#
loop_
_entity.id
_entity.type
_entity.pdbx_description
1 polymer ?
#
loop_
_entity_poly.entity_id
_entity_poly.type
_entity_poly.pdbx_seq_one_letter_code
_entity_poly.pdbx_strand_id
1 'polypeptide(L)'
;MKKKSIVSLFLPAFLLIVFVASAETDPPQKTKMPDNVKAVVDKSCFGCHNTDSRNEDAKEDLDFKKLDKLSTIKKIGTYKKIGEAIEKEEMPPKKFIERYPEKQLTDEEKQILLTWTKKEAETLVKSK
;
A
#
# COMPACT_ATOMS: atom_id res chain seq x y z
N MET A 1 -25.64 56.17 36.62
CA MET A 1 -24.18 56.33 36.84
C MET A 1 -23.58 54.97 37.20
N LYS A 2 -22.49 54.58 36.53
CA LYS A 2 -21.44 53.63 36.99
C LYS A 2 -21.90 52.15 37.12
N LYS A 3 -21.76 51.31 36.09
CA LYS A 3 -20.54 50.59 35.62
C LYS A 3 -20.01 49.53 36.64
N LYS A 4 -19.71 48.34 36.09
CA LYS A 4 -18.81 47.25 36.57
C LYS A 4 -19.47 46.24 37.53
N SER A 5 -19.20 44.94 37.54
CA SER A 5 -18.60 43.95 36.63
C SER A 5 -18.70 42.61 37.39
N ILE A 6 -19.00 41.51 36.68
CA ILE A 6 -18.31 40.18 36.70
C ILE A 6 -18.22 39.48 38.07
N VAL A 7 -18.70 38.24 38.26
CA VAL A 7 -17.98 36.95 38.07
C VAL A 7 -19.07 35.86 38.16
N SER A 8 -19.44 35.18 37.07
CA SER A 8 -18.91 33.89 36.61
C SER A 8 -19.12 32.70 37.57
N LEU A 9 -20.17 31.92 37.32
CA LEU A 9 -20.11 30.45 37.41
C LEU A 9 -21.24 29.82 36.57
N PHE A 10 -21.22 30.06 35.25
CA PHE A 10 -21.89 29.16 34.32
C PHE A 10 -20.88 28.06 33.99
N LEU A 11 -21.07 26.89 34.58
CA LEU A 11 -20.38 25.67 34.22
C LEU A 11 -20.86 25.25 32.82
N PRO A 12 -20.04 25.32 31.75
CA PRO A 12 -20.48 24.88 30.45
C PRO A 12 -20.37 23.35 30.40
N ALA A 13 -21.50 22.68 30.68
CA ALA A 13 -21.74 21.31 30.27
C ALA A 13 -21.93 21.28 28.74
N PHE A 14 -20.85 21.47 27.98
CA PHE A 14 -20.87 21.28 26.53
C PHE A 14 -19.47 20.98 26.00
N LEU A 15 -19.02 19.74 26.22
CA LEU A 15 -17.85 19.19 25.54
C LEU A 15 -17.97 17.67 25.43
N LEU A 16 -19.00 17.23 24.73
CA LEU A 16 -18.94 15.97 23.98
C LEU A 16 -19.16 16.32 22.52
N ILE A 17 -18.08 16.83 21.92
CA ILE A 17 -17.94 16.92 20.49
C ILE A 17 -18.14 15.50 19.95
N VAL A 18 -19.13 15.40 19.08
CA VAL A 18 -19.51 14.25 18.29
C VAL A 18 -18.26 13.75 17.56
N PHE A 19 -17.59 12.71 18.07
CA PHE A 19 -16.60 11.98 17.28
C PHE A 19 -17.37 11.03 16.37
N VAL A 20 -17.80 11.59 15.24
CA VAL A 20 -18.29 10.85 14.09
C VAL A 20 -17.16 9.92 13.64
N ALA A 21 -17.16 8.69 14.13
CA ALA A 21 -16.48 7.59 13.45
C ALA A 21 -17.35 7.24 12.24
N SER A 22 -17.21 8.02 11.18
CA SER A 22 -17.56 7.58 9.83
C SER A 22 -16.81 6.28 9.61
N ALA A 23 -17.53 5.17 9.68
CA ALA A 23 -17.13 3.95 9.00
C ALA A 23 -16.80 4.38 7.57
N GLU A 24 -15.55 4.16 7.18
CA GLU A 24 -15.03 4.52 5.87
C GLU A 24 -15.81 3.74 4.82
N THR A 25 -16.90 4.33 4.32
CA THR A 25 -17.45 3.98 3.03
C THR A 25 -16.51 4.59 2.01
N ASP A 26 -15.38 3.92 1.80
CA ASP A 26 -14.41 4.36 0.80
C ASP A 26 -15.10 4.37 -0.57
N PRO A 27 -15.15 5.54 -1.25
CA PRO A 27 -15.63 5.60 -2.62
C PRO A 27 -14.73 4.74 -3.52
N PRO A 28 -15.17 4.30 -4.72
CA PRO A 28 -14.32 3.55 -5.63
C PRO A 28 -13.18 4.44 -6.12
N GLN A 29 -12.08 4.49 -5.36
CA GLN A 29 -10.91 5.28 -5.69
C GLN A 29 -10.04 4.54 -6.71
N LYS A 30 -9.71 5.26 -7.78
CA LYS A 30 -8.69 4.91 -8.78
C LYS A 30 -7.44 4.35 -8.09
N THR A 31 -7.18 3.06 -8.34
CA THR A 31 -5.94 2.29 -8.11
C THR A 31 -4.86 3.05 -7.34
N LYS A 32 -5.01 3.16 -6.02
CA LYS A 32 -3.87 3.37 -5.12
C LYS A 32 -3.62 2.04 -4.44
N MET A 33 -2.38 1.58 -4.48
CA MET A 33 -1.93 0.39 -3.76
C MET A 33 -2.36 0.51 -2.29
N PRO A 34 -3.07 -0.50 -1.72
CA PRO A 34 -3.52 -0.45 -0.34
C PRO A 34 -2.36 -0.26 0.65
N ASP A 35 -2.59 0.41 1.77
CA ASP A 35 -1.52 0.76 2.73
C ASP A 35 -0.78 -0.46 3.28
N ASN A 36 -1.49 -1.55 3.57
CA ASN A 36 -0.89 -2.80 4.02
C ASN A 36 0.00 -3.43 2.94
N VAL A 37 -0.39 -3.35 1.66
CA VAL A 37 0.44 -3.82 0.53
C VAL A 37 1.65 -2.91 0.36
N LYS A 38 1.43 -1.59 0.41
CA LYS A 38 2.47 -0.57 0.26
C LYS A 38 3.58 -0.74 1.29
N ALA A 39 3.22 -0.99 2.56
CA ALA A 39 4.20 -1.22 3.62
C ALA A 39 5.15 -2.39 3.29
N VAL A 40 4.61 -3.50 2.77
CA VAL A 40 5.42 -4.66 2.37
C VAL A 40 6.27 -4.37 1.14
N VAL A 41 5.68 -3.73 0.12
CA VAL A 41 6.40 -3.34 -1.10
C VAL A 41 7.56 -2.41 -0.77
N ASP A 42 7.34 -1.39 0.07
CA ASP A 42 8.38 -0.45 0.49
C ASP A 42 9.50 -1.15 1.28
N LYS A 43 9.13 -2.08 2.17
CA LYS A 43 10.07 -2.86 2.98
C LYS A 43 11.00 -3.69 2.09
N SER A 44 10.43 -4.50 1.19
CA SER A 44 11.13 -5.65 0.59
C SER A 44 11.37 -5.56 -0.92
N CYS A 45 10.71 -4.64 -1.64
CA CYS A 45 10.74 -4.62 -3.11
C CYS A 45 11.17 -3.26 -3.69
N PHE A 46 10.65 -2.17 -3.13
CA PHE A 46 10.73 -0.84 -3.74
C PHE A 46 12.16 -0.33 -3.88
N GLY A 47 13.09 -0.75 -3.02
CA GLY A 47 14.50 -0.35 -3.10
C GLY A 47 15.17 -0.68 -4.45
N CYS A 48 14.73 -1.74 -5.14
CA CYS A 48 15.26 -2.15 -6.44
C CYS A 48 14.27 -1.96 -7.59
N HIS A 49 12.97 -2.11 -7.33
CA HIS A 49 11.91 -2.10 -8.35
C HIS A 49 11.25 -0.73 -8.52
N ASN A 50 12.05 0.30 -8.82
CA ASN A 50 11.56 1.66 -9.00
C ASN A 50 12.40 2.44 -10.02
N THR A 51 11.83 3.50 -10.59
CA THR A 51 12.48 4.35 -11.61
C THR A 51 13.88 4.86 -11.22
N ASP A 52 14.12 5.14 -9.95
CA ASP A 52 15.37 5.74 -9.44
C ASP A 52 16.40 4.68 -9.00
N SER A 53 16.07 3.39 -9.11
CA SER A 53 16.97 2.29 -8.79
C SER A 53 18.18 2.24 -9.73
N ARG A 54 19.35 1.97 -9.15
CA ARG A 54 20.60 1.67 -9.86
C ARG A 54 20.68 0.24 -10.38
N ASN A 55 19.75 -0.63 -9.97
CA ASN A 55 19.64 -1.99 -10.48
C ASN A 55 18.75 -1.95 -11.72
N GLU A 56 19.38 -1.84 -12.89
CA GLU A 56 18.69 -1.72 -14.17
C GLU A 56 17.82 -2.94 -14.47
N ASP A 57 18.36 -4.15 -14.30
CA ASP A 57 17.63 -5.41 -14.55
C ASP A 57 16.34 -5.49 -13.71
N ALA A 58 16.43 -5.23 -12.39
CA ALA A 58 15.27 -5.26 -11.51
C ALA A 58 14.23 -4.18 -11.90
N LYS A 59 14.68 -2.97 -12.23
CA LYS A 59 13.82 -1.86 -12.65
C LYS A 59 13.13 -2.13 -13.98
N GLU A 60 13.81 -2.78 -14.93
CA GLU A 60 13.23 -3.17 -16.21
C GLU A 60 12.17 -4.27 -16.07
N ASP A 61 12.44 -5.26 -15.22
CA ASP A 61 11.47 -6.33 -14.92
C ASP A 61 10.21 -5.80 -14.24
N LEU A 62 10.38 -4.86 -13.30
CA LEU A 62 9.29 -4.24 -12.58
C LEU A 62 9.68 -2.86 -12.02
N ASP A 63 8.89 -1.84 -12.39
CA ASP A 63 8.96 -0.50 -11.84
C ASP A 63 7.61 -0.12 -11.21
N PHE A 64 7.53 -0.16 -9.88
CA PHE A 64 6.30 0.15 -9.15
C PHE A 64 5.77 1.57 -9.42
N LYS A 65 6.63 2.54 -9.78
CA LYS A 65 6.20 3.91 -10.14
C LYS A 65 5.49 3.97 -11.50
N LYS A 66 5.66 2.96 -12.34
CA LYS A 66 5.09 2.88 -13.69
C LYS A 66 3.98 1.83 -13.81
N LEU A 67 3.76 1.01 -12.79
CA LEU A 67 2.75 -0.05 -12.78
C LEU A 67 1.36 0.44 -13.22
N ASP A 68 0.91 1.58 -12.68
CA ASP A 68 -0.39 2.17 -13.03
C ASP A 68 -0.48 2.73 -14.46
N LYS A 69 0.66 2.97 -15.10
CA LYS A 69 0.76 3.51 -16.46
C LYS A 69 0.82 2.41 -17.53
N LEU A 70 0.96 1.14 -17.13
CA LEU A 70 0.96 0.01 -18.05
C LEU A 70 -0.43 -0.16 -18.69
N SER A 71 -0.47 -0.75 -19.89
CA SER A 71 -1.75 -1.17 -20.49
C SER A 71 -2.39 -2.29 -19.66
N THR A 72 -3.72 -2.45 -19.71
CA THR A 72 -4.46 -3.46 -18.93
C THR A 72 -3.87 -4.86 -19.04
N ILE A 73 -3.54 -5.30 -20.27
CA ILE A 73 -2.94 -6.62 -20.51
C ILE A 73 -1.56 -6.75 -19.84
N LYS A 74 -0.74 -5.69 -19.94
CA LYS A 74 0.58 -5.67 -19.28
C LYS A 74 0.42 -5.68 -17.75
N LYS A 75 -0.49 -4.89 -17.17
CA LYS A 75 -0.78 -4.92 -15.73
C LYS A 75 -1.17 -6.31 -15.24
N ILE A 76 -2.09 -7.00 -15.94
CA ILE A 76 -2.50 -8.37 -15.59
C ILE A 76 -1.28 -9.30 -15.57
N GLY A 77 -0.46 -9.25 -16.62
CA GLY A 77 0.77 -10.05 -16.70
C GLY A 77 1.76 -9.72 -15.59
N THR A 78 1.95 -8.44 -15.27
CA THR A 78 2.84 -7.99 -14.19
C THR A 78 2.34 -8.48 -12.83
N TYR A 79 1.05 -8.34 -12.51
CA TYR A 79 0.51 -8.85 -11.24
C TYR A 79 0.67 -10.36 -11.10
N LYS A 80 0.42 -11.13 -12.17
CA LYS A 80 0.68 -12.58 -12.17
C LYS A 80 2.13 -12.91 -11.90
N LYS A 81 3.07 -12.24 -12.58
CA LYS A 81 4.51 -12.44 -12.38
C LYS A 81 4.96 -12.13 -10.95
N ILE A 82 4.44 -11.05 -10.35
CA ILE A 82 4.73 -10.72 -8.95
C ILE A 82 4.23 -11.85 -8.03
N GLY A 83 2.99 -12.30 -8.22
CA GLY A 83 2.43 -13.41 -7.43
C GLY A 83 3.25 -14.69 -7.54
N GLU A 84 3.61 -15.10 -8.76
CA GLU A 84 4.43 -16.29 -9.02
C GLU A 84 5.81 -16.21 -8.39
N ALA A 85 6.48 -15.05 -8.48
CA ALA A 85 7.81 -14.85 -7.89
C ALA A 85 7.80 -14.95 -6.36
N ILE A 86 6.70 -14.52 -5.72
CA ILE A 86 6.52 -14.62 -4.26
C ILE A 86 6.18 -16.06 -3.87
N GLU A 87 5.28 -16.71 -4.60
CA GLU A 87 4.87 -18.10 -4.35
C GLU A 87 6.04 -19.08 -4.49
N LYS A 88 6.92 -18.85 -5.46
CA LYS A 88 8.14 -19.64 -5.67
C LYS A 88 9.31 -19.21 -4.77
N GLU A 89 9.11 -18.24 -3.89
CA GLU A 89 10.16 -17.67 -3.02
C GLU A 89 11.41 -17.19 -3.79
N GLU A 90 11.20 -16.72 -5.03
CA GLU A 90 12.26 -16.16 -5.88
C GLU A 90 12.58 -14.72 -5.48
N MET A 91 11.59 -14.00 -4.93
CA MET A 91 11.72 -12.62 -4.48
C MET A 91 11.34 -12.45 -2.99
N PRO A 92 12.16 -11.74 -2.20
CA PRO A 92 13.48 -11.21 -2.56
C PRO A 92 14.54 -12.33 -2.73
N PRO A 93 15.58 -12.15 -3.58
CA PRO A 93 16.54 -13.21 -3.86
C PRO A 93 17.28 -13.68 -2.61
N LYS A 94 17.54 -15.00 -2.48
CA LYS A 94 18.21 -15.58 -1.31
C LYS A 94 19.54 -14.88 -0.94
N LYS A 95 20.40 -14.60 -1.92
CA LYS A 95 21.67 -13.86 -1.73
C LYS A 95 21.49 -12.42 -1.23
N PHE A 96 20.34 -11.81 -1.49
CA PHE A 96 19.99 -10.50 -0.95
C PHE A 96 19.56 -10.64 0.51
N ILE A 97 18.73 -11.64 0.83
CA ILE A 97 18.30 -11.93 2.21
C ILE A 97 19.45 -12.33 3.12
N GLU A 98 20.45 -13.06 2.62
CA GLU A 98 21.68 -13.36 3.38
C GLU A 98 22.40 -12.10 3.88
N ARG A 99 22.31 -10.99 3.15
CA ARG A 99 22.92 -9.70 3.50
C ARG A 99 21.96 -8.76 4.23
N TYR A 100 20.66 -8.91 3.99
CA TYR A 100 19.60 -8.07 4.54
C TYR A 100 18.43 -8.95 5.05
N PRO A 101 18.61 -9.67 6.17
CA PRO A 101 17.60 -10.61 6.66
C PRO A 101 16.27 -9.93 7.00
N GLU A 102 16.30 -8.65 7.39
CA GLU A 102 15.11 -7.85 7.71
C GLU A 102 14.21 -7.60 6.50
N LYS A 103 14.70 -7.86 5.28
CA LYS A 103 13.95 -7.72 4.03
C LYS A 103 13.17 -8.97 3.67
N GLN A 104 13.36 -10.08 4.39
CA GLN A 104 12.62 -11.30 4.15
C GLN A 104 11.13 -11.07 4.38
N LEU A 105 10.32 -11.62 3.47
CA LEU A 105 8.88 -11.64 3.64
C LEU A 105 8.51 -12.68 4.68
N THR A 106 7.75 -12.25 5.69
CA THR A 106 7.00 -13.13 6.60
C THR A 106 5.86 -13.81 5.85
N ASP A 107 5.29 -14.86 6.44
CA ASP A 107 4.18 -15.59 5.80
C ASP A 107 2.94 -14.69 5.65
N GLU A 108 2.67 -13.82 6.63
CA GLU A 108 1.61 -12.83 6.55
C GLU A 108 1.83 -11.82 5.42
N GLU A 109 3.07 -11.32 5.27
CA GLU A 109 3.43 -10.41 4.19
C GLU A 109 3.32 -11.07 2.82
N LYS A 110 3.72 -12.34 2.69
CA LYS A 110 3.49 -13.12 1.46
C LYS A 110 2.00 -13.20 1.13
N GLN A 111 1.15 -13.52 2.11
CA GLN A 111 -0.30 -13.62 1.89
C GLN A 111 -0.93 -12.29 1.49
N ILE A 112 -0.48 -11.16 2.06
CA ILE A 112 -0.91 -9.82 1.68
C ILE A 112 -0.64 -9.58 0.19
N LEU A 113 0.58 -9.87 -0.27
CA LEU A 113 0.97 -9.65 -1.67
C LEU A 113 0.28 -10.63 -2.64
N LEU A 114 0.16 -11.91 -2.29
CA LEU A 114 -0.52 -12.91 -3.12
C LEU A 114 -2.00 -12.59 -3.28
N THR A 115 -2.67 -12.21 -2.19
CA THR A 115 -4.08 -11.82 -2.22
C THR A 115 -4.27 -10.56 -3.08
N TRP A 116 -3.42 -9.56 -2.91
CA TRP A 116 -3.48 -8.32 -3.67
C TRP A 116 -3.26 -8.55 -5.17
N THR A 117 -2.17 -9.21 -5.55
CA THR A 117 -1.83 -9.45 -6.97
C THR A 117 -2.91 -10.26 -7.69
N LYS A 118 -3.44 -11.30 -7.05
CA LYS A 118 -4.55 -12.10 -7.58
C LYS A 118 -5.81 -11.25 -7.78
N LYS A 119 -6.21 -10.48 -6.76
CA LYS A 119 -7.40 -9.63 -6.81
C LYS A 119 -7.30 -8.58 -7.91
N GLU A 120 -6.16 -7.90 -8.03
CA GLU A 120 -5.94 -6.89 -9.07
C GLU A 120 -6.00 -7.50 -10.48
N ALA A 121 -5.32 -8.64 -10.69
CA ALA A 121 -5.35 -9.34 -11.97
C ALA A 121 -6.78 -9.78 -12.36
N GLU A 122 -7.53 -10.38 -11.42
CA GLU A 122 -8.91 -10.80 -11.65
C GLU A 122 -9.84 -9.62 -11.94
N THR A 123 -9.67 -8.51 -11.22
CA THR A 123 -10.47 -7.29 -11.41
C THR A 123 -10.25 -6.72 -12.82
N LEU A 124 -8.99 -6.64 -13.25
CA LEU A 124 -8.65 -6.16 -14.59
C LEU A 124 -9.18 -7.07 -15.70
N VAL A 125 -9.18 -8.39 -15.50
CA VAL A 125 -9.77 -9.35 -16.45
C VAL A 125 -11.29 -9.16 -16.56
N LYS A 126 -12.00 -8.96 -15.43
CA LYS A 126 -13.46 -8.77 -15.42
C LYS A 126 -13.91 -7.42 -15.97
N SER A 127 -13.04 -6.41 -15.93
CA SER A 127 -13.31 -5.06 -16.42
C SER A 127 -13.12 -4.86 -17.94
N LYS A 128 -12.71 -5.91 -18.65
CA LYS A 128 -12.51 -5.92 -20.10
C LYS A 128 -13.72 -6.51 -20.80
#